data_AF-A0A1V5H6Q8-F1
#
_entry.id   AF-A0A1V5H6Q8-F1
#
_cell.length_a   1.000
_cell.length_b   1.000
_cell.length_c   1.000
_cell.angle_alpha   90.00
_cell.angle_beta   90.00
_cell.angle_gamma   90.00
#
_symmetry.space_group_name_H-M   'P 1'
#
loop_
_entity.id
_entity.type
_entity.pdbx_description
1 polymer ?
#
loop_
_entity_poly.entity_id
_entity_poly.type
_entity_poly.pdbx_seq_one_letter_code
_entity_poly.pdbx_strand_id
1 'polypeptide(L)'
;MKINNLFLFLMLTFLLACEGERIDFSIINRSIKVNARIDGMKTRATNDTWSEGDAIGIYMISAGEVLSAESVLAKNAKYVTEGGSAFNPSTVANDVKFPIDGSNVDFIAYYPHGSVGTDFGYSLNVTDQSNQAAIDVMYSNNVVAKNSSNPEIALQFTHKLSKLVFNFTPSVSGVDLSGLKAKLVDFNPRGKLSLIGGEVTSTSTKAEIQLIVSADGKTVEAIVLPTPDLTGKKLIIEHGLIGYEYEFSTAENISSFNSGYRYTFNITLDPIAITSVSATAIISPWSEGPSETIYLNKNFNVYQPVGAGTQENPYTIVDARNLSPLSGVWVKGYIVGYYTGTSVGTFSSDLSDPETVKETAFALAASSTETTGSNTFPVNLPIGTLRDTLNLKKNPSNLGKEVKIKGNIGTYYGGIGMPSGVSDYEFISSEP
;
A
#
# COMPACT_ATOMS: atom_id res chain seq x y z
N MET A 1 2.37 114.03 1.84
CA MET A 1 2.23 114.38 0.41
C MET A 1 2.38 113.10 -0.40
N LYS A 2 1.27 112.67 -1.03
CA LYS A 2 1.11 111.65 -2.11
C LYS A 2 1.57 110.20 -1.82
N ILE A 3 0.91 109.12 -2.26
CA ILE A 3 -0.37 108.81 -2.94
C ILE A 3 -0.58 107.28 -2.73
N ASN A 4 -1.86 106.87 -2.72
CA ASN A 4 -2.40 105.49 -2.73
C ASN A 4 -1.67 104.46 -3.62
N ASN A 5 -1.75 103.17 -3.24
CA ASN A 5 -2.62 102.21 -3.95
C ASN A 5 -2.79 100.85 -3.22
N LEU A 6 -4.05 100.44 -3.23
CA LEU A 6 -4.71 99.22 -2.78
C LEU A 6 -4.48 98.04 -3.76
N PHE A 7 -4.27 96.80 -3.28
CA PHE A 7 -4.62 95.49 -3.90
C PHE A 7 -4.15 94.36 -2.95
N LEU A 8 -5.01 93.76 -2.11
CA LEU A 8 -5.90 92.59 -2.30
C LEU A 8 -5.20 91.24 -2.60
N PHE A 9 -5.37 90.31 -1.65
CA PHE A 9 -5.30 88.83 -1.72
C PHE A 9 -4.00 88.14 -2.18
N LEU A 10 -3.39 87.35 -1.28
CA LEU A 10 -3.41 85.87 -1.36
C LEU A 10 -2.79 85.25 -0.09
N MET A 11 -3.60 84.55 0.70
CA MET A 11 -3.13 83.54 1.65
C MET A 11 -2.41 82.43 0.87
N LEU A 12 -1.15 82.16 1.19
CA LEU A 12 -0.54 80.87 0.88
C LEU A 12 0.18 80.36 2.13
N THR A 13 -0.49 79.45 2.82
CA THR A 13 0.02 78.64 3.93
C THR A 13 1.18 77.77 3.44
N PHE A 14 2.40 78.02 3.92
CA PHE A 14 3.47 77.04 3.88
C PHE A 14 3.22 75.99 4.96
N LEU A 15 2.48 74.94 4.60
CA LEU A 15 2.55 73.67 5.31
C LEU A 15 3.87 73.01 4.90
N LEU A 16 4.83 72.95 5.83
CA LEU A 16 5.93 72.00 5.77
C LEU A 16 5.32 70.61 5.82
N ALA A 17 5.18 69.99 4.65
CA ALA A 17 4.83 68.59 4.52
C ALA A 17 5.99 67.77 5.09
N CYS A 18 5.69 67.06 6.17
CA CYS A 18 6.40 65.86 6.59
C CYS A 18 6.43 64.92 5.37
N GLU A 19 7.57 64.74 4.72
CA GLU A 19 7.79 63.54 3.91
C GLU A 19 7.80 62.35 4.87
N GLY A 20 6.61 61.82 5.16
CA GLY A 20 6.52 60.46 5.65
C GLY A 20 7.13 59.56 4.57
N GLU A 21 8.14 58.79 4.94
CA GLU A 21 8.66 57.71 4.09
C GLU A 21 7.46 56.98 3.48
N ARG A 22 7.43 56.90 2.15
CA ARG A 22 6.43 56.06 1.48
C ARG A 22 6.62 54.66 2.03
N ILE A 23 5.60 54.12 2.68
CA ILE A 23 5.56 52.70 3.03
C ILE A 23 5.71 51.95 1.72
N ASP A 24 6.86 51.32 1.52
CA ASP A 24 7.06 50.47 0.35
C ASP A 24 6.17 49.24 0.51
N PHE A 25 5.10 49.19 -0.27
CA PHE A 25 4.16 48.06 -0.30
C PHE A 25 4.84 46.76 -0.76
N SER A 26 6.04 46.81 -1.36
CA SER A 26 6.86 45.63 -1.64
C SER A 26 7.33 44.90 -0.36
N ILE A 27 7.42 45.62 0.78
CA ILE A 27 7.73 45.06 2.09
C ILE A 27 6.54 44.27 2.67
N ILE A 28 5.32 44.51 2.16
CA ILE A 28 4.07 43.98 2.74
C ILE A 28 3.68 42.62 2.13
N ASN A 29 3.97 42.34 0.85
CA ASN A 29 3.66 41.05 0.22
C ASN A 29 4.93 40.25 -0.12
N ARG A 30 5.35 39.39 0.81
CA ARG A 30 6.55 38.51 0.70
C ARG A 30 6.21 37.05 0.45
N SER A 31 4.94 36.73 0.22
CA SER A 31 4.49 35.34 0.01
C SER A 31 5.12 34.77 -1.25
N ILE A 32 5.60 33.53 -1.15
CA ILE A 32 6.16 32.83 -2.31
C ILE A 32 5.07 32.50 -3.33
N LYS A 33 5.42 32.51 -4.62
CA LYS A 33 4.52 32.08 -5.70
C LYS A 33 5.01 30.76 -6.26
N VAL A 34 4.27 29.68 -6.01
CA VAL A 34 4.70 28.32 -6.30
C VAL A 34 4.02 27.81 -7.57
N ASN A 35 4.84 27.40 -8.53
CA ASN A 35 4.44 26.55 -9.63
C ASN A 35 5.24 25.25 -9.58
N ALA A 36 4.59 24.14 -9.88
CA ALA A 36 5.21 22.82 -9.91
C ALA A 36 4.96 22.13 -11.25
N ARG A 37 6.01 21.52 -11.79
CA ARG A 37 5.91 20.58 -12.91
C ARG A 37 6.54 19.25 -12.52
N ILE A 38 6.13 18.19 -13.19
CA ILE A 38 6.71 16.86 -13.04
C ILE A 38 7.64 16.63 -14.23
N ASP A 39 8.92 16.42 -13.96
CA ASP A 39 9.93 16.06 -14.97
C ASP A 39 9.80 14.55 -15.25
N GLY A 40 9.34 14.20 -16.46
CA GLY A 40 8.90 12.83 -16.74
C GLY A 40 8.87 12.37 -18.19
N MET A 41 8.58 13.19 -19.21
CA MET A 41 8.65 12.77 -20.63
C MET A 41 8.62 13.90 -21.68
N LYS A 42 9.37 13.70 -22.76
CA LYS A 42 9.33 14.50 -24.00
C LYS A 42 8.36 13.99 -25.07
N THR A 43 7.39 13.12 -24.77
CA THR A 43 6.46 12.59 -25.78
C THR A 43 5.00 12.76 -25.38
N ARG A 44 4.20 13.16 -26.38
CA ARG A 44 2.84 13.67 -26.28
C ARG A 44 1.83 12.56 -25.93
N ALA A 45 1.60 12.27 -24.65
CA ALA A 45 0.35 11.65 -24.15
C ALA A 45 0.33 11.71 -22.61
N THR A 46 -0.79 12.18 -22.06
CA THR A 46 -1.01 12.65 -20.68
C THR A 46 -1.11 11.55 -19.62
N ASN A 47 -0.31 11.69 -18.54
CA ASN A 47 -0.69 11.41 -17.14
C ASN A 47 0.15 12.23 -16.11
N ASP A 48 0.87 13.28 -16.54
CA ASP A 48 1.76 14.14 -15.73
C ASP A 48 1.06 15.42 -15.25
N THR A 49 -0.17 15.31 -14.76
CA THR A 49 -0.98 16.48 -14.37
C THR A 49 -1.38 16.41 -12.91
N TRP A 50 -1.18 17.52 -12.21
CA TRP A 50 -1.73 17.71 -10.87
C TRP A 50 -3.25 17.74 -10.90
N SER A 51 -3.86 17.00 -9.98
CA SER A 51 -5.29 16.95 -9.75
C SER A 51 -5.70 17.93 -8.64
N GLU A 52 -6.97 18.32 -8.65
CA GLU A 52 -7.53 19.12 -7.56
C GLU A 52 -7.33 18.41 -6.22
N GLY A 53 -6.79 19.14 -5.24
CA GLY A 53 -6.53 18.62 -3.90
C GLY A 53 -5.15 17.99 -3.71
N ASP A 54 -4.36 17.80 -4.77
CA ASP A 54 -2.97 17.36 -4.64
C ASP A 54 -2.19 18.35 -3.75
N ALA A 55 -1.41 17.80 -2.82
CA ALA A 55 -0.73 18.58 -1.80
C ALA A 55 0.76 18.26 -1.73
N ILE A 56 1.59 19.30 -1.67
CA ILE A 56 3.04 19.20 -1.51
C ILE A 56 3.46 19.76 -0.15
N GLY A 57 4.56 19.23 0.39
CA GLY A 57 5.25 19.82 1.54
C GLY A 57 6.45 20.62 1.08
N ILE A 58 6.54 21.88 1.50
CA ILE A 58 7.63 22.80 1.14
C ILE A 58 8.51 23.09 2.37
N TYR A 59 9.81 23.05 2.14
CA TYR A 59 10.84 23.53 3.04
C TYR A 59 11.56 24.71 2.38
N MET A 60 11.82 25.74 3.18
CA MET A 60 12.66 26.88 2.80
C MET A 60 13.88 26.86 3.70
N ILE A 61 15.07 26.94 3.11
CA ILE A 61 16.35 26.89 3.82
C ILE A 61 17.22 28.09 3.43
N SER A 62 18.17 28.45 4.29
CA SER A 62 19.22 29.42 3.95
C SER A 62 19.94 28.99 2.65
N ALA A 63 20.18 29.92 1.73
CA ALA A 63 20.75 29.57 0.43
C ALA A 63 22.14 28.92 0.54
N GLY A 64 22.34 27.84 -0.21
CA GLY A 64 23.58 27.07 -0.23
C GLY A 64 23.79 26.11 0.94
N GLU A 65 22.90 26.13 1.94
CA GLU A 65 22.97 25.23 3.09
C GLU A 65 22.27 23.89 2.81
N VAL A 66 22.67 22.87 3.56
CA VAL A 66 21.98 21.57 3.57
C VAL A 66 20.77 21.66 4.51
N LEU A 67 19.68 20.95 4.20
CA LEU A 67 18.51 20.90 5.10
C LEU A 67 18.90 20.34 6.48
N SER A 68 18.79 21.19 7.51
CA SER A 68 19.06 20.86 8.91
C SER A 68 18.14 21.66 9.84
N ALA A 69 18.22 21.43 11.15
CA ALA A 69 17.44 22.19 12.13
C ALA A 69 17.88 23.68 12.19
N GLU A 70 19.12 23.96 11.82
CA GLU A 70 19.76 25.28 11.87
C GLU A 70 19.53 26.09 10.59
N SER A 71 19.45 25.42 9.44
CA SER A 71 19.27 26.09 8.14
C SER A 71 17.81 26.29 7.75
N VAL A 72 16.87 25.56 8.38
CA VAL A 72 15.45 25.60 8.02
C VAL A 72 14.77 26.88 8.50
N LEU A 73 14.13 27.57 7.55
CA LEU A 73 13.41 28.82 7.77
C LEU A 73 11.88 28.63 7.70
N ALA A 74 11.43 27.66 6.90
CA ALA A 74 10.06 27.16 6.90
C ALA A 74 10.07 25.64 6.76
N LYS A 75 9.22 24.96 7.52
CA LYS A 75 9.22 23.49 7.62
C LYS A 75 7.88 22.90 7.19
N ASN A 76 7.92 21.92 6.29
CA ASN A 76 6.78 21.13 5.84
C ASN A 76 5.49 21.94 5.60
N ALA A 77 5.63 23.12 4.98
CA ALA A 77 4.48 23.97 4.73
C ALA A 77 3.59 23.31 3.67
N LYS A 78 2.33 23.08 4.01
CA LYS A 78 1.38 22.42 3.11
C LYS A 78 0.85 23.38 2.06
N TYR A 79 1.13 23.08 0.80
CA TYR A 79 0.58 23.79 -0.35
C TYR A 79 -0.31 22.84 -1.16
N VAL A 80 -1.41 23.34 -1.72
CA VAL A 80 -2.44 22.57 -2.43
C VAL A 80 -2.74 23.22 -3.78
N THR A 81 -3.05 22.41 -4.79
CA THR A 81 -3.51 22.86 -6.11
C THR A 81 -5.01 22.66 -6.30
N GLU A 82 -5.65 23.53 -7.08
CA GLU A 82 -7.04 23.38 -7.55
C GLU A 82 -7.12 22.54 -8.84
N GLY A 83 -6.01 21.91 -9.22
CA GLY A 83 -5.81 21.28 -10.52
C GLY A 83 -4.94 22.17 -11.40
N GLY A 84 -3.83 21.62 -11.90
CA GLY A 84 -2.81 22.38 -12.65
C GLY A 84 -1.58 22.76 -11.82
N SER A 85 -0.69 23.57 -12.40
CA SER A 85 0.66 23.78 -11.88
C SER A 85 0.78 24.72 -10.69
N ALA A 86 -0.25 25.52 -10.40
CA ALA A 86 -0.18 26.54 -9.35
C ALA A 86 -0.54 25.94 -7.99
N PHE A 87 0.29 26.22 -6.98
CA PHE A 87 0.12 25.73 -5.62
C PHE A 87 -0.02 26.89 -4.65
N ASN A 88 -1.04 26.82 -3.78
CA ASN A 88 -1.37 27.85 -2.80
C ASN A 88 -1.24 27.28 -1.38
N PRO A 89 -0.86 28.10 -0.37
CA PRO A 89 -0.77 27.61 1.00
C PRO A 89 -2.16 27.18 1.49
N SER A 90 -2.24 25.99 2.10
CA SER A 90 -3.54 25.44 2.50
C SER A 90 -4.20 26.21 3.65
N THR A 91 -3.43 27.03 4.37
CA THR A 91 -3.88 27.91 5.45
C THR A 91 -2.93 29.10 5.53
N VAL A 92 -3.32 30.17 6.25
CA VAL A 92 -2.45 31.32 6.52
C VAL A 92 -1.18 30.92 7.29
N ALA A 93 -1.23 29.88 8.13
CA ALA A 93 -0.05 29.38 8.84
C ALA A 93 0.96 28.67 7.92
N ASN A 94 0.51 28.19 6.75
CA ASN A 94 1.37 27.56 5.75
C ASN A 94 1.92 28.57 4.73
N ASP A 95 1.52 29.84 4.78
CA ASP A 95 2.01 30.87 3.87
C ASP A 95 3.50 31.18 4.13
N VAL A 96 4.37 30.60 3.30
CA VAL A 96 5.82 30.81 3.37
C VAL A 96 6.18 32.17 2.78
N LYS A 97 7.00 32.92 3.53
CA LYS A 97 7.39 34.29 3.20
C LYS A 97 8.89 34.42 3.11
N PHE A 98 9.37 35.19 2.13
CA PHE A 98 10.79 35.51 2.01
C PHE A 98 11.32 36.27 3.24
N PRO A 99 12.61 36.08 3.60
CA PRO A 99 13.27 36.86 4.65
C PRO A 99 13.12 38.37 4.45
N ILE A 100 13.00 39.12 5.55
CA ILE A 100 12.77 40.57 5.49
C ILE A 100 14.03 41.35 5.08
N ASP A 101 15.20 40.78 5.35
CA ASP A 101 16.51 41.33 5.04
C ASP A 101 16.91 41.14 3.56
N GLY A 102 16.07 40.48 2.76
CA GLY A 102 16.34 40.20 1.35
C GLY A 102 17.34 39.07 1.13
N SER A 103 17.71 38.33 2.19
CA SER A 103 18.61 37.18 2.09
C SER A 103 18.05 36.12 1.12
N ASN A 104 18.97 35.48 0.39
CA ASN A 104 18.63 34.40 -0.52
C ASN A 104 18.27 33.12 0.26
N VAL A 105 17.32 32.36 -0.29
CA VAL A 105 16.87 31.06 0.20
C VAL A 105 16.79 30.03 -0.91
N ASP A 106 16.89 28.77 -0.53
CA ASP A 106 16.68 27.61 -1.40
C ASP A 106 15.40 26.87 -0.95
N PHE A 107 14.82 26.07 -1.86
CA PHE A 107 13.59 25.33 -1.61
C PHE A 107 13.75 23.85 -1.89
N ILE A 108 13.20 23.05 -0.98
CA ILE A 108 13.01 21.62 -1.11
C ILE A 108 11.52 21.34 -1.03
N ALA A 109 11.00 20.48 -1.90
CA ALA A 109 9.61 20.08 -1.87
C ALA A 109 9.44 18.59 -2.15
N TYR A 110 8.36 18.01 -1.62
CA TYR A 110 7.99 16.63 -1.87
C TYR A 110 6.47 16.48 -1.99
N TYR A 111 6.07 15.39 -2.65
CA TYR A 111 4.69 14.98 -2.84
C TYR A 111 4.57 13.46 -2.55
N PRO A 112 3.42 12.98 -2.05
CA PRO A 112 2.34 13.77 -1.45
C PRO A 112 2.74 14.29 -0.08
N HIS A 113 2.13 15.40 0.36
CA HIS A 113 2.36 15.97 1.69
C HIS A 113 1.96 14.98 2.80
N GLY A 114 2.84 14.77 3.78
CA GLY A 114 2.53 13.92 4.93
C GLY A 114 3.48 14.08 6.10
N SER A 115 3.77 12.97 6.79
CA SER A 115 4.54 12.97 8.04
C SER A 115 6.04 12.89 7.78
N VAL A 116 6.78 13.87 8.27
CA VAL A 116 8.24 13.95 8.19
C VAL A 116 8.83 13.90 9.61
N GLY A 117 9.82 13.02 9.82
CA GLY A 117 10.53 12.90 11.09
C GLY A 117 11.47 14.07 11.37
N THR A 118 12.02 14.13 12.59
CA THR A 118 13.04 15.12 12.97
C THR A 118 14.37 14.93 12.23
N ASP A 119 14.59 13.76 11.64
CA ASP A 119 15.68 13.43 10.74
C ASP A 119 15.44 13.89 9.28
N PHE A 120 14.36 14.63 9.03
CA PHE A 120 13.89 15.01 7.69
C PHE A 120 13.59 13.81 6.79
N GLY A 121 13.27 12.65 7.38
CA GLY A 121 12.81 11.46 6.67
C GLY A 121 11.29 11.48 6.48
N TYR A 122 10.83 11.59 5.24
CA TYR A 122 9.42 11.40 4.87
C TYR A 122 9.09 9.91 4.84
N SER A 123 8.08 9.50 5.62
CA SER A 123 7.74 8.08 5.78
C SER A 123 6.96 7.55 4.57
N LEU A 124 7.37 6.37 4.08
CA LEU A 124 6.79 5.73 2.89
C LEU A 124 6.09 4.42 3.27
N ASN A 125 4.92 4.18 2.70
CA ASN A 125 4.19 2.92 2.82
C ASN A 125 3.46 2.59 1.52
N VAL A 126 3.92 1.56 0.81
CA VAL A 126 3.38 1.11 -0.48
C VAL A 126 2.56 -0.19 -0.37
N THR A 127 2.12 -0.56 0.83
CA THR A 127 1.28 -1.76 1.02
C THR A 127 -0.06 -1.66 0.29
N ASP A 128 -0.67 -0.48 0.27
CA ASP A 128 -1.97 -0.25 -0.36
C ASP A 128 -1.78 0.28 -1.79
N GLN A 129 -2.11 -0.54 -2.77
CA GLN A 129 -1.99 -0.22 -4.20
C GLN A 129 -3.30 0.33 -4.82
N SER A 130 -4.37 0.48 -4.02
CA SER A 130 -5.69 0.90 -4.52
C SER A 130 -5.77 2.37 -4.94
N ASN A 131 -4.87 3.21 -4.42
CA ASN A 131 -4.75 4.61 -4.80
C ASN A 131 -3.29 4.94 -5.16
N GLN A 132 -2.94 4.77 -6.43
CA GLN A 132 -1.59 5.00 -6.92
C GLN A 132 -1.09 6.43 -6.63
N ALA A 133 -1.94 7.46 -6.75
CA ALA A 133 -1.57 8.84 -6.51
C ALA A 133 -1.15 9.12 -5.05
N ALA A 134 -1.70 8.38 -4.09
CA ALA A 134 -1.37 8.51 -2.67
C ALA A 134 0.01 7.92 -2.30
N ILE A 135 0.56 7.05 -3.17
CA ILE A 135 1.86 6.41 -2.98
C ILE A 135 2.87 6.81 -4.06
N ASP A 136 2.49 7.64 -5.02
CA ASP A 136 3.37 8.17 -6.06
C ASP A 136 4.24 9.30 -5.50
N VAL A 137 5.39 8.94 -4.95
CA VAL A 137 6.23 9.86 -4.20
C VAL A 137 7.18 10.60 -5.13
N MET A 138 7.15 11.93 -5.07
CA MET A 138 8.00 12.81 -5.87
C MET A 138 8.78 13.79 -5.00
N TYR A 139 9.91 14.28 -5.53
CA TYR A 139 10.80 15.20 -4.82
C TYR A 139 11.42 16.23 -5.76
N SER A 140 11.68 17.42 -5.21
CA SER A 140 12.28 18.55 -5.90
C SER A 140 13.22 19.32 -4.96
N ASN A 141 14.40 19.71 -5.45
CA ASN A 141 15.34 20.60 -4.79
C ASN A 141 16.03 21.54 -5.79
N ASN A 142 15.39 21.82 -6.93
CA ASN A 142 16.00 22.55 -8.04
C ASN A 142 15.98 24.08 -7.87
N VAL A 143 15.21 24.60 -6.93
CA VAL A 143 15.00 26.04 -6.78
C VAL A 143 15.96 26.59 -5.73
N VAL A 144 16.92 27.39 -6.19
CA VAL A 144 17.98 27.97 -5.35
C VAL A 144 18.08 29.49 -5.55
N ALA A 145 18.70 30.17 -4.59
CA ALA A 145 19.04 31.59 -4.61
C ALA A 145 17.85 32.54 -4.92
N LYS A 146 16.72 32.31 -4.23
CA LYS A 146 15.49 33.10 -4.35
C LYS A 146 15.34 34.09 -3.20
N ASN A 147 14.70 35.22 -3.46
CA ASN A 147 14.36 36.27 -2.51
C ASN A 147 13.11 37.03 -3.02
N SER A 148 12.69 38.07 -2.29
CA SER A 148 11.50 38.85 -2.63
C SER A 148 11.58 39.60 -3.97
N SER A 149 12.78 39.86 -4.49
CA SER A 149 13.01 40.52 -5.78
C SER A 149 12.91 39.55 -6.97
N ASN A 150 12.96 38.24 -6.74
CA ASN A 150 12.80 37.19 -7.78
C ASN A 150 11.89 36.04 -7.29
N PRO A 151 10.63 36.33 -6.92
CA PRO A 151 9.81 35.50 -6.02
C PRO A 151 9.19 34.23 -6.65
N GLU A 152 9.50 33.94 -7.91
CA GLU A 152 8.94 32.81 -8.64
C GLU A 152 9.63 31.50 -8.23
N ILE A 153 8.86 30.59 -7.65
CA ILE A 153 9.30 29.26 -7.22
C ILE A 153 8.79 28.24 -8.24
N ALA A 154 9.64 27.83 -9.17
CA ALA A 154 9.33 26.85 -10.22
C ALA A 154 9.93 25.48 -9.87
N LEU A 155 9.19 24.69 -9.11
CA LEU A 155 9.58 23.35 -8.66
C LEU A 155 9.52 22.35 -9.82
N GLN A 156 10.55 21.51 -9.92
CA GLN A 156 10.67 20.42 -10.88
C GLN A 156 10.74 19.12 -10.10
N PHE A 157 9.65 18.37 -10.11
CA PHE A 157 9.49 17.13 -9.37
C PHE A 157 9.96 15.93 -10.18
N THR A 158 10.58 14.97 -9.52
CA THR A 158 10.94 13.67 -10.11
C THR A 158 10.39 12.54 -9.22
N HIS A 159 9.91 11.47 -9.84
CA HIS A 159 9.45 10.28 -9.11
C HIS A 159 10.61 9.59 -8.38
N LYS A 160 10.36 9.20 -7.14
CA LYS A 160 11.37 8.59 -6.25
C LYS A 160 11.19 7.09 -6.03
N LEU A 161 10.12 6.52 -6.58
CA LEU A 161 9.80 5.09 -6.52
C LEU A 161 9.90 4.45 -7.91
N SER A 162 9.69 3.14 -8.00
CA SER A 162 9.65 2.41 -9.27
C SER A 162 8.21 2.02 -9.59
N LYS A 163 7.78 2.22 -10.84
CA LYS A 163 6.48 1.78 -11.33
C LYS A 163 6.63 0.48 -12.11
N LEU A 164 5.86 -0.54 -11.74
CA LEU A 164 5.74 -1.79 -12.48
C LEU A 164 4.36 -1.82 -13.14
N VAL A 165 4.31 -2.21 -14.41
CA VAL A 165 3.07 -2.37 -15.16
C VAL A 165 3.05 -3.77 -15.72
N PHE A 166 2.00 -4.53 -15.47
CA PHE A 166 1.83 -5.88 -16.00
C PHE A 166 0.61 -5.91 -16.91
N ASN A 167 0.81 -6.32 -18.16
CA ASN A 167 -0.26 -6.50 -19.15
C ASN A 167 -0.44 -7.99 -19.41
N PHE A 168 -1.61 -8.54 -19.13
CA PHE A 168 -1.94 -9.95 -19.30
C PHE A 168 -2.74 -10.18 -20.58
N THR A 169 -2.33 -11.18 -21.35
CA THR A 169 -3.03 -11.63 -22.56
C THR A 169 -3.20 -13.14 -22.50
N PRO A 170 -4.37 -13.71 -22.80
CA PRO A 170 -4.48 -15.17 -22.87
C PRO A 170 -3.79 -15.71 -24.14
N SER A 171 -3.12 -16.86 -24.06
CA SER A 171 -2.52 -17.54 -25.22
C SER A 171 -3.58 -18.10 -26.18
N VAL A 172 -4.78 -18.36 -25.66
CA VAL A 172 -5.94 -18.85 -26.41
C VAL A 172 -6.99 -17.76 -26.53
N SER A 173 -7.37 -17.44 -27.76
CA SER A 173 -8.39 -16.43 -28.04
C SER A 173 -9.74 -16.82 -27.41
N GLY A 174 -10.44 -15.82 -26.84
CA GLY A 174 -11.76 -16.01 -26.23
C GLY A 174 -11.74 -16.42 -24.75
N VAL A 175 -10.56 -16.63 -24.15
CA VAL A 175 -10.45 -16.84 -22.69
C VAL A 175 -10.68 -15.51 -21.96
N ASP A 176 -11.55 -15.55 -20.96
CA ASP A 176 -11.76 -14.46 -20.01
C ASP A 176 -10.72 -14.50 -18.88
N LEU A 177 -10.10 -13.36 -18.58
CA LEU A 177 -9.14 -13.20 -17.48
C LEU A 177 -9.77 -12.52 -16.25
N SER A 178 -11.07 -12.21 -16.27
CA SER A 178 -11.75 -11.63 -15.12
C SER A 178 -11.54 -12.46 -13.83
N GLY A 179 -11.40 -11.77 -12.70
CA GLY A 179 -11.13 -12.40 -11.41
C GLY A 179 -9.68 -12.86 -11.19
N LEU A 180 -8.76 -12.58 -12.12
CA LEU A 180 -7.32 -12.75 -11.92
C LEU A 180 -6.87 -11.97 -10.68
N LYS A 181 -6.00 -12.60 -9.89
CA LYS A 181 -5.34 -12.01 -8.72
C LYS A 181 -3.84 -11.98 -8.96
N ALA A 182 -3.18 -10.96 -8.44
CA ALA A 182 -1.73 -10.85 -8.52
C ALA A 182 -1.16 -10.30 -7.21
N LYS A 183 0.03 -10.76 -6.85
CA LYS A 183 0.79 -10.25 -5.70
C LYS A 183 2.29 -10.25 -5.99
N LEU A 184 3.00 -9.33 -5.35
CA LEU A 184 4.45 -9.32 -5.28
C LEU A 184 4.90 -9.98 -3.98
N VAL A 185 5.95 -10.79 -4.03
CA VAL A 185 6.51 -11.51 -2.87
C VAL A 185 7.94 -11.06 -2.61
N ASP A 186 8.28 -10.97 -1.32
CA ASP A 186 9.60 -10.60 -0.78
C ASP A 186 10.04 -9.15 -1.06
N PHE A 187 9.10 -8.22 -1.20
CA PHE A 187 9.37 -6.78 -1.35
C PHE A 187 9.35 -6.04 -0.01
N ASN A 188 10.03 -4.89 0.08
CA ASN A 188 9.94 -4.03 1.26
C ASN A 188 8.78 -3.04 1.09
N PRO A 189 7.68 -3.16 1.86
CA PRO A 189 6.54 -2.25 1.72
C PRO A 189 6.75 -0.88 2.37
N ARG A 190 7.76 -0.70 3.24
CA ARG A 190 7.96 0.56 3.97
C ARG A 190 9.39 1.06 3.88
N GLY A 191 9.51 2.38 3.84
CA GLY A 191 10.77 3.08 3.62
C GLY A 191 10.74 4.52 4.09
N LYS A 192 11.80 5.25 3.77
CA LYS A 192 11.93 6.69 3.98
C LYS A 192 12.49 7.36 2.74
N LEU A 193 11.92 8.49 2.35
CA LEU A 193 12.58 9.46 1.48
C LEU A 193 13.32 10.48 2.37
N SER A 194 14.63 10.59 2.22
CA SER A 194 15.40 11.66 2.86
C SER A 194 15.16 12.97 2.12
N LEU A 195 14.59 13.97 2.79
CA LEU A 195 14.42 15.31 2.20
C LEU A 195 15.74 16.10 2.12
N ILE A 196 16.82 15.58 2.69
CA ILE A 196 18.15 16.20 2.61
C ILE A 196 18.75 16.01 1.21
N GLY A 197 18.64 14.80 0.65
CA GLY A 197 19.27 14.42 -0.61
C GLY A 197 18.30 13.87 -1.67
N GLY A 198 17.05 13.56 -1.30
CA GLY A 198 16.08 12.95 -2.19
C GLY A 198 16.27 11.45 -2.40
N GLU A 199 16.95 10.77 -1.47
CA GLU A 199 17.25 9.33 -1.54
C GLU A 199 16.21 8.49 -0.80
N VAL A 200 15.89 7.32 -1.35
CA VAL A 200 14.92 6.37 -0.76
C VAL A 200 15.63 5.19 -0.11
N THR A 201 15.23 4.86 1.12
CA THR A 201 15.74 3.71 1.87
C THR A 201 14.60 2.83 2.35
N SER A 202 14.86 1.52 2.47
CA SER A 202 13.90 0.58 3.07
C SER A 202 14.01 0.58 4.60
N THR A 203 12.88 0.41 5.30
CA THR A 203 12.84 0.34 6.78
C THR A 203 12.08 -0.87 7.32
N SER A 204 11.43 -1.65 6.45
CA SER A 204 10.74 -2.88 6.81
C SER A 204 11.52 -4.13 6.45
N THR A 205 11.12 -5.25 7.05
CA THR A 205 11.39 -6.57 6.50
C THR A 205 10.64 -6.77 5.19
N LYS A 206 11.10 -7.75 4.41
CA LYS A 206 10.44 -8.21 3.19
C LYS A 206 9.06 -8.80 3.51
N ALA A 207 8.08 -8.58 2.64
CA ALA A 207 6.69 -9.02 2.79
C ALA A 207 6.00 -9.17 1.43
N GLU A 208 4.76 -9.65 1.44
CA GLU A 208 3.88 -9.65 0.27
C GLU A 208 3.20 -8.29 0.07
N ILE A 209 2.97 -7.91 -1.18
CA ILE A 209 2.17 -6.74 -1.58
C ILE A 209 1.08 -7.22 -2.53
N GLN A 210 -0.18 -7.09 -2.12
CA GLN A 210 -1.34 -7.43 -2.94
C GLN A 210 -1.54 -6.37 -4.03
N LEU A 211 -1.78 -6.80 -5.27
CA LEU A 211 -1.97 -5.89 -6.40
C LEU A 211 -3.44 -5.78 -6.77
N ILE A 212 -3.82 -4.61 -7.29
CA ILE A 212 -5.18 -4.37 -7.78
C ILE A 212 -5.21 -4.63 -9.28
N VAL A 213 -5.85 -5.73 -9.65
CA VAL A 213 -6.03 -6.16 -11.04
C VAL A 213 -7.26 -5.45 -11.62
N SER A 214 -7.15 -4.99 -12.87
CA SER A 214 -8.29 -4.42 -13.59
C SER A 214 -9.46 -5.41 -13.67
N ALA A 215 -10.69 -4.90 -13.75
CA ALA A 215 -11.88 -5.75 -13.73
C ALA A 215 -11.91 -6.82 -14.84
N ASP A 216 -11.27 -6.54 -15.98
CA ASP A 216 -11.13 -7.48 -17.10
C ASP A 216 -9.93 -8.43 -16.98
N GLY A 217 -9.15 -8.33 -15.89
CA GLY A 217 -7.98 -9.17 -15.62
C GLY A 217 -6.74 -8.85 -16.43
N LYS A 218 -6.75 -7.81 -17.28
CA LYS A 218 -5.71 -7.60 -18.30
C LYS A 218 -4.58 -6.68 -17.87
N THR A 219 -4.76 -5.87 -16.85
CA THR A 219 -3.75 -4.89 -16.44
C THR A 219 -3.61 -4.81 -14.93
N VAL A 220 -2.37 -4.60 -14.49
CA VAL A 220 -2.02 -4.28 -13.11
C VAL A 220 -0.96 -3.19 -13.15
N GLU A 221 -1.09 -2.22 -12.24
CA GLU A 221 -0.02 -1.29 -11.92
C GLU A 221 0.43 -1.52 -10.46
N ALA A 222 1.72 -1.34 -10.21
CA ALA A 222 2.27 -1.36 -8.88
C ALA A 222 3.33 -0.26 -8.72
N ILE A 223 3.33 0.43 -7.58
CA ILE A 223 4.42 1.31 -7.17
C ILE A 223 5.17 0.64 -6.02
N VAL A 224 6.47 0.44 -6.18
CA VAL A 224 7.35 -0.21 -5.20
C VAL A 224 8.55 0.66 -4.86
N LEU A 225 9.14 0.43 -3.68
CA LEU A 225 10.42 1.05 -3.35
C LEU A 225 11.52 0.62 -4.35
N PRO A 226 12.51 1.48 -4.63
CA PRO A 226 13.68 1.09 -5.42
C PRO A 226 14.30 -0.19 -4.85
N THR A 227 14.52 -1.17 -5.72
CA THR A 227 14.91 -2.53 -5.36
C THR A 227 16.19 -2.89 -6.12
N PRO A 228 17.38 -2.72 -5.51
CA PRO A 228 18.66 -2.96 -6.18
C PRO A 228 19.01 -4.46 -6.32
N ASP A 229 18.37 -5.33 -5.54
CA ASP A 229 18.55 -6.79 -5.59
C ASP A 229 17.20 -7.48 -5.78
N LEU A 230 17.08 -8.16 -6.91
CA LEU A 230 15.87 -8.88 -7.31
C LEU A 230 15.85 -10.35 -6.88
N THR A 231 16.88 -10.83 -6.19
CA THR A 231 16.95 -12.21 -5.68
C THR A 231 15.76 -12.51 -4.78
N GLY A 232 15.05 -13.61 -5.09
CA GLY A 232 13.85 -14.06 -4.39
C GLY A 232 12.61 -13.17 -4.57
N LYS A 233 12.69 -12.05 -5.32
CA LYS A 233 11.52 -11.22 -5.65
C LYS A 233 10.67 -11.95 -6.66
N LYS A 234 9.37 -12.07 -6.38
CA LYS A 234 8.47 -12.79 -7.28
C LYS A 234 7.20 -12.01 -7.60
N LEU A 235 6.67 -12.24 -8.79
CA LEU A 235 5.27 -11.99 -9.13
C LEU A 235 4.54 -13.33 -9.08
N ILE A 236 3.45 -13.39 -8.30
CA ILE A 236 2.53 -14.52 -8.27
C ILE A 236 1.21 -14.08 -8.90
N ILE A 237 0.70 -14.89 -9.81
CA ILE A 237 -0.57 -14.67 -10.51
C ILE A 237 -1.46 -15.88 -10.24
N GLU A 238 -2.72 -15.64 -9.92
CA GLU A 238 -3.71 -16.69 -9.68
C GLU A 238 -4.96 -16.41 -10.51
N HIS A 239 -5.39 -17.39 -11.30
CA HIS A 239 -6.64 -17.32 -12.05
C HIS A 239 -7.39 -18.64 -11.89
N GLY A 240 -8.44 -18.63 -11.06
CA GLY A 240 -9.17 -19.84 -10.67
C GLY A 240 -8.27 -20.87 -9.96
N LEU A 241 -8.06 -22.01 -10.62
CA LEU A 241 -7.26 -23.15 -10.11
C LEU A 241 -5.76 -23.06 -10.50
N ILE A 242 -5.38 -22.09 -11.31
CA ILE A 242 -4.05 -22.06 -11.92
C ILE A 242 -3.24 -20.92 -11.32
N GLY A 243 -2.05 -21.26 -10.83
CA GLY A 243 -1.06 -20.33 -10.30
C GLY A 243 0.13 -20.23 -11.24
N TYR A 244 0.65 -19.02 -11.42
CA TYR A 244 1.88 -18.74 -12.16
C TYR A 244 2.85 -17.98 -11.27
N GLU A 245 4.13 -18.30 -11.41
CA GLU A 245 5.21 -17.63 -10.69
C GLU A 245 6.24 -17.09 -11.69
N TYR A 246 6.69 -15.85 -11.43
CA TYR A 246 7.84 -15.26 -12.08
C TYR A 246 8.83 -14.80 -11.02
N GLU A 247 10.09 -15.22 -11.13
CA GLU A 247 11.18 -14.72 -10.29
C GLU A 247 11.95 -13.64 -11.03
N PHE A 248 11.97 -12.42 -10.50
CA PHE A 248 12.53 -11.26 -11.21
C PHE A 248 14.04 -11.36 -11.44
N SER A 249 14.78 -12.14 -10.62
CA SER A 249 16.21 -12.35 -10.84
C SER A 249 16.53 -13.21 -12.06
N THR A 250 15.54 -13.82 -12.72
CA THR A 250 15.74 -14.55 -13.97
C THR A 250 15.59 -13.68 -15.22
N ALA A 251 15.31 -12.37 -15.07
CA ALA A 251 15.31 -11.42 -16.18
C ALA A 251 16.74 -11.21 -16.71
N GLU A 252 16.90 -11.11 -18.03
CA GLU A 252 18.20 -10.86 -18.67
C GLU A 252 18.59 -9.38 -18.62
N ASN A 253 17.63 -8.46 -18.82
CA ASN A 253 17.89 -7.03 -18.94
C ASN A 253 17.46 -6.21 -17.71
N ILE A 254 16.78 -6.84 -16.75
CA ILE A 254 16.33 -6.18 -15.51
C ILE A 254 17.05 -6.81 -14.32
N SER A 255 18.08 -6.14 -13.83
CA SER A 255 18.79 -6.53 -12.61
C SER A 255 18.33 -5.76 -11.36
N SER A 256 17.58 -4.68 -11.54
CA SER A 256 17.11 -3.81 -10.46
C SER A 256 15.88 -2.99 -10.87
N PHE A 257 15.11 -2.57 -9.87
CA PHE A 257 14.08 -1.54 -10.00
C PHE A 257 14.60 -0.21 -9.46
N ASN A 258 14.92 0.71 -10.37
CA ASN A 258 15.54 1.99 -10.06
C ASN A 258 14.48 3.07 -9.81
N SER A 259 14.82 4.02 -8.95
CA SER A 259 14.00 5.20 -8.68
C SER A 259 13.69 5.96 -9.96
N GLY A 260 12.42 6.31 -10.16
CA GLY A 260 11.96 7.12 -11.28
C GLY A 260 11.75 6.36 -12.59
N TYR A 261 11.90 5.03 -12.60
CA TYR A 261 11.70 4.21 -13.79
C TYR A 261 10.36 3.48 -13.79
N ARG A 262 9.84 3.28 -15.01
CA ARG A 262 8.69 2.42 -15.29
C ARG A 262 9.16 1.15 -16.00
N TYR A 263 8.73 0.00 -15.49
CA TYR A 263 9.01 -1.32 -16.02
C TYR A 263 7.70 -1.96 -16.47
N THR A 264 7.54 -2.20 -17.77
CA THR A 264 6.30 -2.79 -18.32
C THR A 264 6.53 -4.22 -18.74
N PHE A 265 5.80 -5.18 -18.17
CA PHE A 265 5.86 -6.62 -18.47
C PHE A 265 4.60 -7.07 -19.23
N ASN A 266 4.73 -7.57 -20.46
CA ASN A 266 3.59 -8.04 -21.28
C ASN A 266 3.43 -9.56 -21.24
N ILE A 267 2.69 -10.10 -20.28
CA ILE A 267 2.60 -11.52 -19.92
C ILE A 267 1.51 -12.26 -20.72
N THR A 268 1.85 -13.34 -21.42
CA THR A 268 0.88 -14.19 -22.15
C THR A 268 0.47 -15.46 -21.38
N LEU A 269 -0.66 -15.47 -20.66
CA LEU A 269 -1.07 -16.60 -19.83
C LEU A 269 -1.68 -17.75 -20.64
N ASP A 270 -1.21 -18.99 -20.42
CA ASP A 270 -1.86 -20.20 -20.97
C ASP A 270 -2.78 -20.85 -19.92
N PRO A 271 -4.11 -20.75 -20.07
CA PRO A 271 -5.07 -21.30 -19.14
C PRO A 271 -5.33 -22.81 -19.34
N ILE A 272 -4.80 -23.43 -20.41
CA ILE A 272 -5.08 -24.83 -20.78
C ILE A 272 -3.81 -25.70 -20.68
N ALA A 273 -2.68 -25.25 -21.21
CA ALA A 273 -1.42 -25.99 -21.21
C ALA A 273 -0.36 -25.40 -20.27
N ILE A 274 0.58 -26.24 -19.85
CA ILE A 274 1.76 -25.86 -19.04
C ILE A 274 2.90 -25.49 -19.97
N THR A 275 2.70 -24.45 -20.77
CA THR A 275 3.73 -23.94 -21.68
C THR A 275 4.14 -22.54 -21.31
N SER A 276 5.43 -22.29 -21.46
CA SER A 276 6.14 -21.12 -20.99
C SER A 276 5.50 -19.84 -21.55
N VAL A 277 5.21 -18.92 -20.64
CA VAL A 277 4.58 -17.65 -20.95
C VAL A 277 5.65 -16.63 -21.25
N SER A 278 5.71 -16.20 -22.49
CA SER A 278 6.51 -15.08 -22.98
C SER A 278 6.05 -13.78 -22.30
N ALA A 279 6.93 -12.98 -21.68
CA ALA A 279 6.58 -11.61 -21.33
C ALA A 279 7.60 -10.56 -21.66
N THR A 280 7.26 -9.57 -22.50
CA THR A 280 8.23 -8.53 -22.82
C THR A 280 8.36 -7.47 -21.74
N ALA A 281 9.54 -7.28 -21.15
CA ALA A 281 9.80 -6.20 -20.21
C ALA A 281 10.36 -4.97 -20.92
N ILE A 282 9.72 -3.78 -20.85
CA ILE A 282 10.16 -2.50 -21.44
C ILE A 282 10.75 -1.58 -20.36
N ILE A 283 12.04 -1.25 -20.45
CA ILE A 283 12.74 -0.35 -19.50
C ILE A 283 12.84 1.07 -20.06
N SER A 284 12.02 1.95 -19.51
CA SER A 284 11.82 3.31 -20.03
C SER A 284 11.98 4.36 -18.94
N PRO A 285 12.67 5.50 -19.18
CA PRO A 285 12.43 6.73 -18.43
C PRO A 285 11.07 7.29 -18.87
N TRP A 286 9.98 6.73 -18.35
CA TRP A 286 8.57 6.86 -18.77
C TRP A 286 8.33 6.97 -20.32
N SER A 287 9.31 6.73 -21.19
CA SER A 287 9.19 6.64 -22.65
C SER A 287 10.02 5.47 -23.18
N GLU A 288 9.46 4.81 -24.19
CA GLU A 288 9.75 3.46 -24.71
C GLU A 288 11.18 2.94 -24.55
N GLY A 289 11.24 1.66 -24.20
CA GLY A 289 12.43 0.94 -23.82
C GLY A 289 12.40 -0.48 -24.39
N PRO A 290 13.52 -1.20 -24.33
CA PRO A 290 13.67 -2.49 -24.99
C PRO A 290 12.70 -3.51 -24.39
N SER A 291 11.99 -4.28 -25.21
CA SER A 291 11.03 -5.30 -24.81
C SER A 291 11.71 -6.68 -24.68
N GLU A 292 11.77 -7.29 -23.50
CA GLU A 292 12.44 -8.60 -23.30
C GLU A 292 11.47 -9.72 -22.97
N THR A 293 11.32 -10.76 -23.79
CA THR A 293 10.45 -11.91 -23.54
C THR A 293 10.94 -12.83 -22.40
N ILE A 294 10.33 -12.77 -21.22
CA ILE A 294 10.56 -13.67 -20.07
C ILE A 294 9.71 -14.94 -20.18
N TYR A 295 10.04 -16.01 -19.46
CA TYR A 295 9.22 -17.24 -19.40
C TYR A 295 8.70 -17.48 -17.97
N LEU A 296 7.37 -17.60 -17.78
CA LEU A 296 6.81 -17.95 -16.46
C LEU A 296 7.04 -19.43 -16.11
N ASN A 297 7.42 -19.69 -14.86
CA ASN A 297 7.42 -21.03 -14.28
C ASN A 297 6.01 -21.33 -13.75
N LYS A 298 5.21 -22.09 -14.50
CA LYS A 298 3.90 -22.59 -14.03
C LYS A 298 4.13 -23.79 -13.12
N ASN A 299 3.94 -23.68 -11.81
CA ASN A 299 4.15 -24.81 -10.91
C ASN A 299 3.41 -24.73 -9.55
N PHE A 300 2.10 -24.45 -9.54
CA PHE A 300 1.23 -25.05 -8.51
C PHE A 300 -0.24 -25.08 -8.93
N ASN A 301 -0.95 -26.13 -8.53
CA ASN A 301 -2.40 -26.09 -8.45
C ASN A 301 -2.75 -25.10 -7.33
N VAL A 302 -3.51 -24.05 -7.63
CA VAL A 302 -4.12 -23.21 -6.59
C VAL A 302 -5.12 -24.11 -5.86
N TYR A 303 -4.89 -24.35 -4.58
CA TYR A 303 -5.79 -25.14 -3.76
C TYR A 303 -7.18 -24.47 -3.73
N GLN A 304 -8.17 -25.06 -4.41
CA GLN A 304 -9.56 -24.63 -4.29
C GLN A 304 -10.23 -25.47 -3.22
N PRO A 305 -10.61 -24.86 -2.08
CA PRO A 305 -11.33 -25.58 -1.07
C PRO A 305 -12.72 -25.97 -1.59
N VAL A 306 -13.19 -27.18 -1.30
CA VAL A 306 -14.61 -27.53 -1.48
C VAL A 306 -15.42 -26.78 -0.41
N GLY A 307 -16.34 -25.94 -0.89
CA GLY A 307 -17.15 -25.06 -0.05
C GLY A 307 -16.81 -23.58 -0.27
N ALA A 308 -17.71 -22.69 0.14
CA ALA A 308 -17.53 -21.24 0.12
C ALA A 308 -17.26 -20.65 1.53
N GLY A 309 -17.20 -21.51 2.56
CA GLY A 309 -17.08 -21.06 3.95
C GLY A 309 -18.34 -20.39 4.51
N THR A 310 -19.49 -20.54 3.83
CA THR A 310 -20.80 -20.07 4.31
C THR A 310 -21.54 -21.19 5.04
N GLN A 311 -22.63 -20.88 5.75
CA GLN A 311 -23.41 -21.89 6.47
C GLN A 311 -24.05 -22.92 5.51
N GLU A 312 -24.49 -22.45 4.34
CA GLU A 312 -25.10 -23.25 3.29
C GLU A 312 -24.05 -24.10 2.54
N ASN A 313 -22.83 -23.58 2.41
CA ASN A 313 -21.74 -24.22 1.70
C ASN A 313 -20.42 -24.14 2.50
N PRO A 314 -20.31 -24.88 3.62
CA PRO A 314 -19.15 -24.82 4.52
C PRO A 314 -17.92 -25.49 3.89
N TYR A 315 -16.73 -25.09 4.31
CA TYR A 315 -15.50 -25.82 3.93
C TYR A 315 -15.47 -27.23 4.52
N THR A 316 -14.94 -28.21 3.80
CA THR A 316 -14.69 -29.54 4.37
C THR A 316 -13.51 -29.51 5.34
N ILE A 317 -13.34 -30.54 6.18
CA ILE A 317 -12.14 -30.65 7.04
C ILE A 317 -10.85 -30.74 6.23
N VAL A 318 -10.86 -31.47 5.11
CA VAL A 318 -9.69 -31.58 4.23
C VAL A 318 -9.27 -30.18 3.77
N ASP A 319 -10.25 -29.35 3.42
CA ASP A 319 -10.05 -27.98 2.96
C ASP A 319 -9.66 -27.00 4.05
N ALA A 320 -10.42 -26.96 5.13
CA ALA A 320 -10.17 -26.07 6.25
C ALA A 320 -8.74 -26.21 6.80
N ARG A 321 -8.16 -27.43 6.76
CA ARG A 321 -6.78 -27.69 7.20
C ARG A 321 -5.71 -27.06 6.30
N ASN A 322 -6.05 -26.66 5.08
CA ASN A 322 -5.16 -25.98 4.13
C ASN A 322 -5.42 -24.47 4.03
N LEU A 323 -6.40 -23.94 4.76
CA LEU A 323 -6.81 -22.54 4.71
C LEU A 323 -6.38 -21.81 5.99
N SER A 324 -5.39 -20.91 5.93
CA SER A 324 -5.03 -20.08 7.09
C SER A 324 -4.26 -18.83 6.66
N PRO A 325 -4.56 -17.64 7.23
CA PRO A 325 -5.64 -17.35 8.18
C PRO A 325 -6.97 -17.04 7.47
N LEU A 326 -8.10 -17.45 8.04
CA LEU A 326 -9.45 -17.02 7.62
C LEU A 326 -10.31 -16.67 8.84
N SER A 327 -11.20 -15.67 8.71
CA SER A 327 -12.05 -15.21 9.82
C SER A 327 -13.54 -15.37 9.49
N GLY A 328 -14.32 -15.84 10.47
CA GLY A 328 -15.78 -15.90 10.39
C GLY A 328 -16.35 -16.91 9.39
N VAL A 329 -15.63 -17.98 9.07
CA VAL A 329 -16.02 -18.99 8.08
C VAL A 329 -16.62 -20.23 8.73
N TRP A 330 -17.44 -20.95 7.97
CA TRP A 330 -18.05 -22.22 8.36
C TRP A 330 -17.25 -23.42 7.84
N VAL A 331 -17.06 -24.40 8.72
CA VAL A 331 -16.39 -25.67 8.43
C VAL A 331 -17.29 -26.83 8.83
N LYS A 332 -17.34 -27.87 8.00
CA LYS A 332 -18.14 -29.08 8.22
C LYS A 332 -17.24 -30.30 8.45
N GLY A 333 -17.55 -31.06 9.50
CA GLY A 333 -16.90 -32.34 9.78
C GLY A 333 -17.57 -33.13 10.90
N TYR A 334 -17.03 -34.32 11.16
CA TYR A 334 -17.48 -35.20 12.24
C TYR A 334 -16.71 -34.93 13.52
N ILE A 335 -17.39 -34.89 14.66
CA ILE A 335 -16.77 -34.86 15.98
C ILE A 335 -16.15 -36.23 16.25
N VAL A 336 -14.82 -36.34 16.24
CA VAL A 336 -14.13 -37.65 16.31
C VAL A 336 -13.34 -37.89 17.59
N GLY A 337 -13.20 -36.89 18.46
CA GLY A 337 -12.51 -37.08 19.73
C GLY A 337 -12.00 -35.79 20.35
N TYR A 338 -10.93 -35.91 21.13
CA TYR A 338 -10.30 -34.85 21.90
C TYR A 338 -8.77 -35.00 21.88
N TYR A 339 -8.06 -34.10 22.56
CA TYR A 339 -6.61 -34.13 22.68
C TYR A 339 -6.20 -34.15 24.15
N THR A 340 -5.42 -35.14 24.56
CA THR A 340 -4.93 -35.26 25.94
C THR A 340 -3.84 -34.22 26.25
N GLY A 341 -3.02 -33.86 25.27
CA GLY A 341 -1.94 -32.88 25.36
C GLY A 341 -2.27 -31.55 24.68
N THR A 342 -1.27 -30.96 24.04
CA THR A 342 -1.36 -29.66 23.33
C THR A 342 -0.96 -29.77 21.86
N SER A 343 -0.90 -30.98 21.31
CA SER A 343 -0.63 -31.22 19.90
C SER A 343 -1.63 -32.21 19.29
N VAL A 344 -1.84 -32.13 17.98
CA VAL A 344 -2.66 -33.10 17.23
C VAL A 344 -2.16 -34.55 17.37
N GLY A 345 -0.87 -34.75 17.70
CA GLY A 345 -0.31 -36.08 17.98
C GLY A 345 -0.81 -36.72 19.28
N THR A 346 -1.54 -35.98 20.10
CA THR A 346 -2.15 -36.47 21.37
C THR A 346 -3.65 -36.76 21.23
N PHE A 347 -4.12 -36.91 19.99
CA PHE A 347 -5.50 -37.25 19.66
C PHE A 347 -5.93 -38.58 20.28
N SER A 348 -7.14 -38.60 20.82
CA SER A 348 -7.82 -39.81 21.32
C SER A 348 -9.32 -39.72 21.04
N SER A 349 -9.92 -40.86 20.69
CA SER A 349 -11.36 -41.05 20.62
C SER A 349 -11.92 -41.86 21.79
N ASP A 350 -11.06 -42.30 22.72
CA ASP A 350 -11.45 -43.08 23.89
C ASP A 350 -11.98 -42.17 25.01
N LEU A 351 -13.29 -42.24 25.27
CA LEU A 351 -13.98 -41.47 26.30
C LEU A 351 -14.18 -42.24 27.61
N SER A 352 -13.52 -43.39 27.79
CA SER A 352 -13.68 -44.25 28.98
C SER A 352 -13.20 -43.60 30.28
N ASP A 353 -12.24 -42.67 30.21
CA ASP A 353 -11.77 -41.84 31.33
C ASP A 353 -12.15 -40.35 31.13
N PRO A 354 -13.27 -39.89 31.71
CA PRO A 354 -13.74 -38.52 31.58
C PRO A 354 -12.77 -37.45 32.12
N GLU A 355 -11.82 -37.81 32.98
CA GLU A 355 -10.85 -36.86 33.53
C GLU A 355 -9.77 -36.45 32.52
N THR A 356 -9.55 -37.28 31.50
CA THR A 356 -8.62 -36.97 30.40
C THR A 356 -9.26 -36.11 29.30
N VAL A 357 -10.60 -36.10 29.21
CA VAL A 357 -11.36 -35.39 28.18
C VAL A 357 -11.45 -33.90 28.51
N LYS A 358 -10.92 -33.04 27.64
CA LYS A 358 -10.95 -31.58 27.84
C LYS A 358 -12.29 -31.00 27.42
N GLU A 359 -12.83 -30.10 28.24
CA GLU A 359 -14.03 -29.34 27.86
C GLU A 359 -13.73 -28.23 26.84
N THR A 360 -12.48 -27.78 26.76
CA THR A 360 -12.09 -26.57 26.03
C THR A 360 -11.86 -26.77 24.55
N ALA A 361 -11.77 -28.01 24.07
CA ALA A 361 -11.53 -28.32 22.68
C ALA A 361 -12.01 -29.72 22.31
N PHE A 362 -12.31 -29.91 21.04
CA PHE A 362 -12.59 -31.21 20.43
C PHE A 362 -11.96 -31.29 19.05
N ALA A 363 -11.92 -32.50 18.49
CA ALA A 363 -11.36 -32.79 17.19
C ALA A 363 -12.47 -33.01 16.16
N LEU A 364 -12.39 -32.31 15.03
CA LEU A 364 -13.17 -32.61 13.84
C LEU A 364 -12.37 -33.43 12.83
N ALA A 365 -13.01 -34.28 12.04
CA ALA A 365 -12.39 -34.97 10.91
C ALA A 365 -13.36 -35.13 9.73
N ALA A 366 -12.82 -35.47 8.55
CA ALA A 366 -13.61 -35.69 7.35
C ALA A 366 -14.45 -36.98 7.41
N SER A 367 -14.03 -37.96 8.23
CA SER A 367 -14.74 -39.22 8.48
C SER A 367 -15.02 -39.37 9.96
N SER A 368 -16.17 -39.94 10.32
CA SER A 368 -16.56 -40.22 11.72
C SER A 368 -15.69 -41.27 12.41
N THR A 369 -14.91 -42.04 11.64
CA THR A 369 -14.05 -43.12 12.14
C THR A 369 -12.55 -42.78 12.04
N GLU A 370 -12.19 -41.50 11.89
CA GLU A 370 -10.77 -41.09 11.84
C GLU A 370 -10.04 -41.44 13.14
N THR A 371 -8.86 -42.04 13.01
CA THR A 371 -8.00 -42.46 14.13
C THR A 371 -6.65 -41.74 14.14
N THR A 372 -6.33 -41.01 13.08
CA THR A 372 -5.06 -40.33 12.86
C THR A 372 -5.15 -38.87 13.28
N GLY A 373 -4.48 -38.53 14.37
CA GLY A 373 -4.48 -37.16 14.91
C GLY A 373 -4.08 -36.07 13.91
N SER A 374 -3.10 -36.33 13.04
CA SER A 374 -2.68 -35.36 12.02
C SER A 374 -3.78 -35.02 11.01
N ASN A 375 -4.77 -35.88 10.79
CA ASN A 375 -5.91 -35.65 9.89
C ASN A 375 -7.06 -34.88 10.53
N THR A 376 -6.96 -34.61 11.84
CA THR A 376 -7.99 -33.89 12.58
C THR A 376 -7.84 -32.37 12.48
N PHE A 377 -8.91 -31.67 12.80
CA PHE A 377 -9.02 -30.22 12.84
C PHE A 377 -9.46 -29.80 14.26
N PRO A 378 -8.54 -29.29 15.09
CA PRO A 378 -8.83 -28.93 16.47
C PRO A 378 -9.69 -27.68 16.54
N VAL A 379 -10.72 -27.69 17.38
CA VAL A 379 -11.64 -26.55 17.55
C VAL A 379 -11.64 -26.09 18.99
N ASN A 380 -11.36 -24.81 19.23
CA ASN A 380 -11.50 -24.19 20.54
C ASN A 380 -12.97 -23.94 20.87
N LEU A 381 -13.40 -24.34 22.06
CA LEU A 381 -14.74 -24.07 22.56
C LEU A 381 -14.68 -22.94 23.58
N PRO A 382 -15.19 -21.73 23.29
CA PRO A 382 -15.24 -20.63 24.25
C PRO A 382 -16.20 -20.94 25.40
N ILE A 383 -15.95 -20.35 26.58
CA ILE A 383 -16.81 -20.58 27.75
C ILE A 383 -18.25 -20.14 27.46
N GLY A 384 -19.22 -20.95 27.89
CA GLY A 384 -20.65 -20.72 27.70
C GLY A 384 -21.35 -21.85 26.94
N THR A 385 -22.53 -21.55 26.41
CA THR A 385 -23.47 -22.54 25.85
C THR A 385 -22.87 -23.44 24.77
N LEU A 386 -22.06 -22.88 23.86
CA LEU A 386 -21.36 -23.63 22.81
C LEU A 386 -20.48 -24.75 23.40
N ARG A 387 -19.64 -24.40 24.38
CA ARG A 387 -18.82 -25.39 25.09
C ARG A 387 -19.68 -26.40 25.80
N ASP A 388 -20.64 -25.95 26.60
CA ASP A 388 -21.50 -26.81 27.41
C ASP A 388 -22.29 -27.81 26.55
N THR A 389 -22.58 -27.49 25.29
CA THR A 389 -23.34 -28.33 24.37
C THR A 389 -22.47 -29.26 23.53
N LEU A 390 -21.30 -28.80 23.07
CA LEU A 390 -20.48 -29.54 22.11
C LEU A 390 -19.41 -30.42 22.77
N ASN A 391 -18.92 -30.06 23.96
CA ASN A 391 -17.80 -30.77 24.58
C ASN A 391 -18.12 -32.25 24.87
N LEU A 392 -17.15 -33.12 24.62
CA LEU A 392 -17.32 -34.58 24.77
C LEU A 392 -17.30 -35.06 26.23
N LYS A 393 -16.77 -34.28 27.19
CA LYS A 393 -16.76 -34.65 28.60
C LYS A 393 -18.18 -34.68 29.18
N LYS A 394 -18.98 -33.64 28.91
CA LYS A 394 -20.38 -33.55 29.34
C LYS A 394 -21.34 -34.23 28.35
N ASN A 395 -21.00 -34.28 27.05
CA ASN A 395 -21.86 -34.79 26.00
C ASN A 395 -21.17 -35.89 25.17
N PRO A 396 -20.85 -37.05 25.77
CA PRO A 396 -20.15 -38.13 25.07
C PRO A 396 -20.92 -38.64 23.84
N SER A 397 -22.25 -38.51 23.82
CA SER A 397 -23.10 -38.85 22.67
C SER A 397 -22.88 -37.99 21.42
N ASN A 398 -22.09 -36.92 21.51
CA ASN A 398 -21.74 -36.12 20.33
C ASN A 398 -20.61 -36.75 19.50
N LEU A 399 -19.89 -37.74 20.05
CA LEU A 399 -18.90 -38.48 19.28
C LEU A 399 -19.56 -39.14 18.06
N GLY A 400 -18.99 -38.91 16.89
CA GLY A 400 -19.47 -39.39 15.60
C GLY A 400 -20.52 -38.53 14.92
N LYS A 401 -21.06 -37.47 15.55
CA LYS A 401 -22.02 -36.56 14.90
C LYS A 401 -21.33 -35.63 13.91
N GLU A 402 -21.97 -35.38 12.77
CA GLU A 402 -21.55 -34.35 11.82
C GLU A 402 -22.09 -32.98 12.25
N VAL A 403 -21.23 -31.95 12.17
CA VAL A 403 -21.54 -30.59 12.60
C VAL A 403 -20.92 -29.59 11.63
N LYS A 404 -21.63 -28.49 11.38
CA LYS A 404 -21.06 -27.26 10.81
C LYS A 404 -20.72 -26.33 11.96
N ILE A 405 -19.55 -25.71 11.95
CA ILE A 405 -19.10 -24.78 12.98
C ILE A 405 -18.51 -23.52 12.36
N LYS A 406 -18.87 -22.36 12.91
CA LYS A 406 -18.38 -21.05 12.46
C LYS A 406 -17.26 -20.56 13.37
N GLY A 407 -16.12 -20.15 12.79
CA GLY A 407 -15.01 -19.59 13.56
C GLY A 407 -13.88 -19.00 12.71
N ASN A 408 -12.75 -18.74 13.35
CA ASN A 408 -11.53 -18.25 12.70
C ASN A 408 -10.54 -19.40 12.52
N ILE A 409 -10.12 -19.68 11.29
CA ILE A 409 -9.13 -20.70 11.00
C ILE A 409 -7.72 -20.13 11.21
N GLY A 410 -6.88 -20.87 11.94
CA GLY A 410 -5.49 -20.54 12.22
C GLY A 410 -4.75 -21.70 12.88
N THR A 411 -3.51 -21.45 13.33
CA THR A 411 -2.72 -22.49 14.03
C THR A 411 -3.32 -22.82 15.39
N TYR A 412 -3.58 -24.11 15.64
CA TYR A 412 -4.07 -24.62 16.92
C TYR A 412 -3.59 -26.07 17.13
N TYR A 413 -3.18 -26.41 18.36
CA TYR A 413 -2.61 -27.73 18.70
C TYR A 413 -1.47 -28.19 17.74
N GLY A 414 -0.63 -27.26 17.28
CA GLY A 414 0.48 -27.57 16.37
C GLY A 414 0.06 -27.95 14.94
N GLY A 415 -1.22 -27.86 14.60
CA GLY A 415 -1.76 -27.99 13.24
C GLY A 415 -2.64 -26.78 12.86
N ILE A 416 -3.39 -26.89 11.76
CA ILE A 416 -4.43 -25.91 11.39
C ILE A 416 -5.76 -26.34 12.00
N GLY A 417 -6.44 -25.41 12.65
CA GLY A 417 -7.71 -25.60 13.35
C GLY A 417 -8.46 -24.28 13.54
N MET A 418 -9.34 -24.22 14.54
CA MET A 418 -10.02 -23.00 14.97
C MET A 418 -9.59 -22.59 16.38
N PRO A 419 -8.52 -21.79 16.52
CA PRO A 419 -8.05 -21.35 17.84
C PRO A 419 -8.99 -20.33 18.51
N SER A 420 -9.83 -19.62 17.74
CA SER A 420 -10.68 -18.53 18.26
C SER A 420 -11.88 -18.24 17.36
N GLY A 421 -12.75 -17.32 17.82
CA GLY A 421 -13.88 -16.80 17.02
C GLY A 421 -15.05 -17.76 16.84
N VAL A 422 -15.02 -18.93 17.51
CA VAL A 422 -16.11 -19.91 17.46
C VAL A 422 -17.37 -19.28 18.04
N SER A 423 -18.40 -19.15 17.20
CA SER A 423 -19.58 -18.32 17.52
C SER A 423 -20.92 -18.96 17.17
N ASP A 424 -20.95 -20.00 16.32
CA ASP A 424 -22.18 -20.65 15.90
C ASP A 424 -21.93 -22.10 15.46
N TYR A 425 -22.97 -22.94 15.49
CA TYR A 425 -22.92 -24.33 15.05
C TYR A 425 -24.28 -24.87 14.61
N GLU A 426 -24.27 -25.90 13.77
CA GLU A 426 -25.45 -26.62 13.31
C GLU A 426 -25.13 -28.11 13.20
N PHE A 427 -25.82 -28.97 13.98
CA PHE A 427 -25.74 -30.41 13.76
C PHE A 427 -26.44 -30.78 12.47
N ILE A 428 -25.81 -31.63 11.66
CA ILE A 428 -26.41 -32.14 10.44
C ILE A 428 -27.20 -33.40 10.82
N SER A 429 -28.52 -33.36 10.62
CA SER A 429 -29.37 -34.53 10.79
C SER A 429 -29.02 -35.57 9.72
N SER A 430 -28.76 -36.82 10.12
CA SER A 430 -28.83 -37.93 9.17
C SER A 430 -30.25 -37.99 8.60
N GLU A 431 -30.42 -37.96 7.27
CA GLU A 431 -31.71 -38.33 6.68
C GLU A 431 -32.10 -39.75 7.19
N PRO A 432 -33.37 -39.97 7.54
CA PRO A 432 -33.85 -41.23 8.10
C PRO A 432 -33.73 -42.42 7.15
#